data_AF-A0A3P7I6Q0-F1
#
_entry.id   AF-A0A3P7I6Q0-F1
#
_cell.length_a   1.000
_cell.length_b   1.000
_cell.length_c   1.000
_cell.angle_alpha   90.00
_cell.angle_beta   90.00
_cell.angle_gamma   90.00
#
_symmetry.space_group_name_H-M   'P 1'
#
loop_
_entity.id
_entity.type
_entity.pdbx_description
1 polymer ?
#
loop_
_entity_poly.entity_id
_entity_poly.type
_entity_poly.pdbx_seq_one_letter_code
_entity_poly.pdbx_strand_id
1 'polypeptide(L)'
;VTLPSALEPALLYAPCPHDLGCPKLGLSVCSFPVKWQVIRADGKKSPRERAGFESGKFSFMILEKGIRQPQTSMARILKTNYNRTELPVFCC
;
A
#
# COMPACT_ATOMS: atom_id res chain seq x y z
N VAL A 1 34.36 0.86 16.98
CA VAL A 1 33.71 -0.30 16.35
C VAL A 1 32.39 0.17 15.76
N THR A 2 32.32 0.37 14.45
CA THR A 2 31.06 0.64 13.73
C THR A 2 30.38 -0.71 13.51
N LEU A 3 29.26 -0.95 14.19
CA LEU A 3 28.47 -2.15 13.93
C LEU A 3 27.95 -2.08 12.48
N PRO A 4 28.24 -3.08 11.62
CA PRO A 4 27.74 -3.14 10.25
C PRO A 4 26.22 -3.41 10.16
N SER A 5 25.52 -3.41 11.29
CA SER A 5 24.08 -3.69 11.39
C SER A 5 23.21 -2.44 11.29
N ALA A 6 23.78 -1.25 11.12
CA ALA A 6 22.99 -0.04 10.89
C ALA A 6 22.44 -0.08 9.47
N LEU A 7 21.19 -0.50 9.33
CA LEU A 7 20.46 -0.40 8.07
C LEU A 7 20.46 1.07 7.61
N GLU A 8 20.77 1.30 6.35
CA GLU A 8 20.64 2.61 5.74
C GLU A 8 19.20 3.13 5.92
N PRO A 9 19.01 4.45 6.11
CA PRO A 9 17.69 5.03 6.16
C PRO A 9 16.90 4.68 4.90
N ALA A 10 15.58 4.55 5.05
CA ALA A 10 14.68 4.24 3.96
C ALA A 10 13.47 5.18 3.95
N LEU A 11 12.94 5.39 2.76
CA LEU A 11 11.75 6.19 2.46
C LEU A 11 10.61 5.26 2.05
N LEU A 12 9.39 5.55 2.51
CA LEU A 12 8.20 4.89 2.02
C LEU A 12 7.94 5.31 0.57
N TYR A 13 8.18 4.38 -0.36
CA TYR A 13 7.93 4.57 -1.78
C TYR A 13 6.45 4.34 -2.12
N ALA A 14 5.87 3.28 -1.55
CA ALA A 14 4.48 2.89 -1.72
C ALA A 14 4.04 2.07 -0.50
N PRO A 15 2.73 1.93 -0.23
CA PRO A 15 1.60 2.50 -0.95
C PRO A 15 1.23 3.90 -0.50
N CYS A 16 1.63 4.30 0.72
CA CYS A 16 1.17 5.55 1.28
C CYS A 16 2.15 6.70 1.00
N PRO A 17 1.67 7.90 0.64
CA PRO A 17 2.52 9.04 0.31
C PRO A 17 3.00 9.84 1.54
N HIS A 18 2.70 9.37 2.75
CA HIS A 18 2.81 10.11 4.01
C HIS A 18 3.87 9.52 4.96
N ASP A 19 5.06 9.16 4.45
CA ASP A 19 6.23 8.48 5.08
C ASP A 19 6.40 8.57 6.62
N LEU A 20 5.91 9.64 7.27
CA LEU A 20 5.98 9.91 8.70
C LEU A 20 4.85 9.31 9.56
N GLY A 21 3.81 8.72 8.98
CA GLY A 21 2.79 8.01 9.76
C GLY A 21 1.48 7.79 9.02
N CYS A 22 0.83 6.64 9.26
CA CYS A 22 -0.45 6.32 8.65
C CYS A 22 -1.63 6.91 9.43
N PRO A 23 -2.46 7.78 8.85
CA PRO A 23 -3.65 8.31 9.52
C PRO A 23 -4.69 7.23 9.87
N LYS A 24 -4.64 6.09 9.17
CA LYS A 24 -5.51 4.93 9.43
C LYS A 24 -5.04 4.14 10.66
N LEU A 25 -3.79 4.31 11.08
CA LEU A 25 -3.24 3.69 12.28
C LEU A 25 -3.99 4.21 13.51
N GLY A 26 -4.67 3.32 14.23
CA GLY A 26 -5.56 3.67 15.36
C GLY A 26 -7.05 3.62 15.04
N LEU A 27 -7.43 3.67 13.76
CA LEU A 27 -8.82 3.47 13.31
C LEU A 27 -9.05 2.05 12.76
N SER A 28 -8.16 1.59 11.88
CA SER A 28 -8.25 0.26 11.26
C SER A 28 -6.93 -0.15 10.59
N VAL A 29 -6.87 -1.38 10.05
CA VAL A 29 -5.70 -1.85 9.29
C VAL A 29 -5.66 -1.18 7.91
N CYS A 30 -4.56 -0.50 7.54
CA CYS A 30 -4.37 -0.06 6.16
C CYS A 30 -4.08 -1.29 5.27
N SER A 31 -5.09 -1.64 4.47
CA SER A 31 -5.11 -2.79 3.57
C SER A 31 -5.83 -2.40 2.29
N PHE A 32 -5.47 -3.05 1.19
CA PHE A 32 -5.93 -2.75 -0.15
C PHE A 32 -6.75 -3.93 -0.68
N PRO A 33 -7.89 -3.68 -1.34
CA PRO A 33 -8.65 -4.74 -1.98
C PRO A 33 -7.84 -5.28 -3.16
N VAL A 34 -7.70 -6.60 -3.22
CA VAL A 34 -7.00 -7.28 -4.31
C VAL A 34 -7.89 -8.39 -4.85
N LYS A 35 -7.83 -8.59 -6.16
CA LYS A 35 -8.53 -9.63 -6.89
C LYS A 35 -7.50 -10.43 -7.67
N TRP A 36 -7.56 -11.75 -7.55
CA TRP A 36 -6.61 -12.64 -8.21
C TRP A 36 -7.33 -13.81 -8.87
N GLN A 37 -6.74 -14.34 -9.93
CA GLN A 37 -7.22 -15.56 -10.57
C GLN A 37 -6.80 -16.75 -9.71
N VAL A 38 -7.75 -17.64 -9.43
CA VAL A 38 -7.46 -18.83 -8.63
C VAL A 38 -6.82 -19.88 -9.53
N ILE A 39 -5.57 -20.24 -9.22
CA ILE A 39 -4.88 -21.37 -9.84
C ILE A 39 -4.63 -22.37 -8.72
N ARG A 40 -5.25 -23.55 -8.82
CA ARG A 40 -5.06 -24.64 -7.86
C ARG A 40 -4.40 -25.83 -8.54
N ALA A 41 -3.45 -26.44 -7.85
CA ALA A 41 -2.74 -27.62 -8.34
C ALA A 41 -3.65 -28.84 -8.55
N ASP A 42 -4.78 -28.92 -7.83
CA ASP A 42 -5.76 -30.00 -7.95
C ASP A 42 -6.77 -29.81 -9.09
N GLY A 43 -6.68 -28.69 -9.84
CA GLY A 43 -7.62 -28.35 -10.91
C GLY A 43 -9.05 -28.06 -10.46
N LYS A 44 -9.32 -28.06 -9.16
CA LYS A 44 -10.66 -27.80 -8.61
C LYS A 44 -10.90 -26.30 -8.48
N LYS A 45 -12.16 -25.89 -8.49
CA LYS A 45 -12.56 -24.52 -8.19
C LYS A 45 -12.51 -24.24 -6.70
N SER A 46 -12.08 -23.05 -6.32
CA SER A 46 -12.17 -22.61 -4.92
C SER A 46 -13.66 -22.39 -4.56
N PRO A 47 -14.14 -22.82 -3.37
CA PRO A 47 -15.50 -22.51 -2.93
C PRO A 47 -15.80 -21.00 -2.82
N ARG A 48 -14.75 -20.18 -2.72
CA ARG A 48 -14.82 -18.72 -2.63
C ARG A 48 -14.64 -18.04 -3.99
N GLU A 49 -14.33 -18.82 -5.02
CA GLU A 49 -14.15 -18.36 -6.38
C GLU A 49 -15.48 -17.95 -7.01
N ARG A 50 -15.51 -16.76 -7.59
CA ARG A 50 -16.62 -16.30 -8.44
C ARG A 50 -16.07 -15.92 -9.80
N ALA A 51 -16.60 -16.55 -10.84
CA ALA A 51 -16.22 -16.30 -12.23
C ALA A 51 -14.70 -16.37 -12.50
N GLY A 52 -13.99 -17.33 -11.89
CA GLY A 52 -12.54 -17.51 -12.10
C GLY A 52 -11.65 -16.71 -11.16
N PHE A 53 -12.22 -15.86 -10.30
CA PHE A 53 -11.46 -14.97 -9.43
C PHE A 53 -11.87 -15.11 -7.98
N GLU A 54 -10.90 -14.86 -7.10
CA GLU A 54 -11.12 -14.65 -5.68
C GLU A 54 -10.66 -13.24 -5.31
N SER A 55 -11.24 -12.70 -4.25
CA SER A 55 -10.96 -11.34 -3.78
C SER A 55 -10.64 -11.36 -2.30
N GLY A 56 -9.80 -10.44 -1.86
CA GLY A 56 -9.39 -10.30 -0.47
C GLY A 56 -8.76 -8.95 -0.21
N LYS A 57 -8.10 -8.83 0.95
CA LYS A 57 -7.38 -7.63 1.35
C LYS A 57 -5.93 -7.98 1.62
N PHE A 58 -5.02 -7.14 1.17
CA PHE A 58 -3.58 -7.32 1.37
C PHE A 58 -2.94 -6.01 1.83
N SER A 59 -1.92 -6.10 2.67
CA SER A 59 -1.16 -4.96 3.19
C SER A 59 0.30 -5.13 2.78
N PHE A 60 0.90 -4.08 2.23
CA PHE A 60 2.30 -4.07 1.82
C PHE A 60 2.93 -2.71 2.06
N MET A 61 4.26 -2.68 2.08
CA MET A 61 5.07 -1.46 2.07
C MET A 61 6.28 -1.71 1.17
N ILE A 62 6.57 -0.73 0.30
CA ILE A 62 7.76 -0.70 -0.54
C ILE A 62 8.63 0.42 0.02
N LEU A 63 9.86 0.04 0.38
CA LEU A 63 10.85 0.95 0.93
C LEU A 63 11.95 1.19 -0.10
N GLU A 64 12.28 2.45 -0.33
CA GLU A 64 13.42 2.87 -1.13
C GLU A 64 14.59 3.18 -0.20
N LYS A 65 15.75 2.60 -0.46
CA LYS A 65 16.98 2.93 0.28
C LYS A 65 17.41 4.35 -0.07
N GLY A 66 17.67 5.16 0.94
CA GLY A 66 18.15 6.50 0.70
C GLY A 66 17.98 7.41 1.90
N ILE A 67 18.80 8.45 1.93
CA ILE A 67 18.66 9.52 2.91
C ILE A 67 17.35 10.24 2.65
N ARG A 68 16.54 10.41 3.70
CA ARG A 68 15.35 11.25 3.60
C ARG A 68 15.79 12.65 3.22
N GLN A 69 15.57 13.06 1.97
CA GLN A 69 15.66 14.48 1.65
C GLN A 69 14.64 15.19 2.55
N PRO A 70 14.98 16.34 3.15
CA PRO A 70 14.02 17.18 3.83
C PRO A 70 13.08 17.78 2.77
N GLN A 71 12.18 16.96 2.23
CA GLN A 71 11.08 17.40 1.40
C GLN A 71 10.25 18.31 2.32
N THR A 72 10.07 19.57 1.93
CA THR A 72 9.18 20.54 2.58
C THR A 72 7.79 19.94 2.65
N SER A 73 7.44 19.29 3.76
CA SER A 73 6.13 18.88 4.28
C SER A 73 4.97 18.72 3.28
N MET A 74 5.24 18.21 2.08
CA MET A 74 4.21 17.98 1.09
C MET A 74 4.11 16.47 1.06
N ALA A 75 3.23 15.96 1.94
CA ALA A 75 2.45 14.79 1.54
C ALA A 75 2.14 14.99 0.06
N ARG A 76 2.41 14.01 -0.79
CA ARG A 76 2.14 14.11 -2.23
C ARG A 76 0.61 14.20 -2.38
N ILE A 77 0.04 15.37 -2.09
CA ILE A 77 -1.36 15.71 -2.21
C ILE A 77 -1.56 15.71 -3.72
N LEU A 78 -2.09 14.60 -4.22
CA LEU A 78 -2.75 14.56 -5.50
C LEU A 78 -3.73 15.74 -5.50
N LYS A 79 -3.45 16.77 -6.30
CA LYS A 79 -4.39 17.86 -6.57
C LYS A 79 -5.66 17.20 -7.09
N THR A 80 -6.62 17.03 -6.21
CA THR A 80 -7.88 16.37 -6.51
C THR A 80 -8.71 17.41 -7.24
N ASN A 81 -8.78 17.30 -8.56
CA ASN A 81 -9.83 17.96 -9.31
C ASN A 81 -11.13 17.32 -8.86
N TYR A 82 -11.85 17.98 -7.96
CA TYR A 82 -13.13 17.54 -7.43
C TYR A 82 -14.14 17.43 -8.59
N ASN A 83 -14.28 16.23 -9.14
CA ASN A 83 -15.33 15.88 -10.08
C ASN A 83 -16.22 14.84 -9.39
N ARG A 84 -17.48 15.19 -9.15
CA ARG A 84 -18.42 14.55 -8.22
C ARG A 84 -18.79 13.09 -8.58
N THR A 85 -18.26 12.57 -9.67
CA THR A 85 -18.54 11.24 -10.24
C THR A 85 -17.39 10.24 -10.08
N GLU A 86 -16.22 10.66 -9.61
CA GLU A 86 -15.09 9.75 -9.35
C GLU A 86 -14.85 9.61 -7.86
N LEU A 87 -14.84 8.36 -7.39
CA LEU A 87 -14.52 8.03 -6.00
C LEU A 87 -13.19 8.69 -5.64
N PRO A 88 -13.11 9.45 -4.52
CA PRO A 88 -11.83 9.97 -4.05
C PRO A 88 -10.82 8.84 -4.02
N VAL A 89 -9.61 9.11 -4.55
CA VAL A 89 -8.44 8.26 -4.35
C VAL A 89 -8.11 8.34 -2.85
N PHE A 90 -8.88 7.61 -2.06
CA PHE A 90 -8.62 7.38 -0.66
C PHE A 90 -7.33 6.56 -0.60
N CYS A 91 -6.26 7.20 -0.15
CA CYS A 91 -5.12 6.46 0.37
C CYS A 91 -5.59 5.74 1.63
N CYS A 92 -5.97 4.46 1.44
CA CYS A 92 -6.71 3.62 2.38
C CYS A 92 -8.12 4.13 2.74
#